data_AF-A0AAD9TGB9-F1
#
_entry.id   AF-A0AAD9TGB9-F1
#
_cell.length_a   1.000
_cell.length_b   1.000
_cell.length_c   1.000
_cell.angle_alpha   90.00
_cell.angle_beta   90.00
_cell.angle_gamma   90.00
#
_symmetry.space_group_name_H-M   'P 1'
#
loop_
_entity.id
_entity.type
_entity.pdbx_description
1 polymer ?
#
loop_
_entity_poly.entity_id
_entity_poly.type
_entity_poly.pdbx_seq_one_letter_code
_entity_poly.pdbx_strand_id
1 'polypeptide(L)'
;MSNYICDFLDRGVRISDPRIFKDRIFKIFKGQYKKDHWNRLKINSLNFKQLTEDERVTLERPFSEEEVWEVVSTCDSNKAPGPDGMNLNFIKAHWKVIKADFINFINGFLP
;
A
#
# COMPACT_ATOMS: atom_id res chain seq x y z
N MET A 1 1.95 -27.26 -11.77
CA MET A 1 0.50 -27.59 -11.89
C MET A 1 -0.24 -26.28 -12.02
N SER A 2 -0.87 -26.02 -13.16
CA SER A 2 -1.59 -24.76 -13.38
C SER A 2 -3.07 -24.95 -13.05
N ASN A 3 -3.58 -24.14 -12.13
CA ASN A 3 -4.98 -24.19 -11.68
C ASN A 3 -5.88 -23.47 -12.70
N TYR A 4 -6.12 -24.12 -13.84
CA TYR A 4 -7.13 -23.66 -14.79
C TYR A 4 -8.42 -24.46 -14.55
N ILE A 5 -9.50 -23.76 -14.22
CA ILE A 5 -10.85 -24.33 -14.24
C ILE A 5 -11.19 -24.56 -15.72
N CYS A 6 -11.13 -25.82 -16.15
CA CYS A 6 -11.29 -26.22 -17.54
C CYS A 6 -12.75 -26.49 -17.95
N ASP A 7 -13.66 -26.58 -16.98
CA ASP A 7 -15.08 -26.78 -17.21
C ASP A 7 -15.96 -26.22 -16.09
N PHE A 8 -17.18 -25.87 -16.45
CA PHE A 8 -18.20 -25.36 -15.53
C PHE A 8 -19.55 -25.97 -15.86
N LEU A 9 -20.31 -26.33 -14.83
CA LEU A 9 -21.68 -26.81 -14.97
C LEU A 9 -22.64 -25.66 -14.69
N ASP A 10 -23.36 -25.19 -15.72
CA ASP A 10 -24.38 -24.16 -15.58
C ASP A 10 -25.75 -24.74 -15.95
N ARG A 11 -26.68 -24.78 -14.99
CA ARG A 11 -28.05 -25.33 -15.15
C ARG A 11 -28.08 -26.73 -15.81
N GLY A 12 -27.12 -27.59 -15.46
CA GLY A 12 -27.00 -28.95 -15.97
C GLY A 12 -26.26 -29.11 -17.30
N VAL A 13 -25.80 -28.02 -17.92
CA VAL A 13 -25.01 -28.07 -19.17
C VAL A 13 -23.53 -27.85 -18.84
N ARG A 14 -22.69 -28.78 -19.30
CA ARG A 14 -21.22 -28.66 -19.17
C ARG A 14 -20.69 -27.70 -20.23
N ILE A 15 -19.90 -26.73 -19.78
CA ILE A 15 -19.33 -25.68 -20.62
C ILE A 15 -17.83 -25.76 -20.50
N SER A 16 -17.18 -26.00 -21.63
CA SER A 16 -15.72 -26.17 -21.73
C SER A 16 -15.07 -25.14 -22.67
N ASP A 17 -15.85 -24.36 -23.43
CA ASP A 17 -15.30 -23.26 -24.23
C ASP A 17 -14.91 -22.09 -23.31
N PRO A 18 -13.61 -21.72 -23.24
CA PRO A 18 -13.13 -20.69 -22.33
C PRO A 18 -13.75 -19.31 -22.56
N ARG A 19 -14.21 -19.00 -23.79
CA ARG A 19 -14.86 -17.72 -24.13
C ARG A 19 -16.24 -17.65 -23.49
N ILE A 20 -17.01 -18.72 -23.67
CA ILE A 20 -18.35 -18.86 -23.08
C ILE A 20 -18.26 -18.89 -21.56
N PHE A 21 -17.26 -19.58 -21.01
CA PHE A 21 -17.00 -19.61 -19.58
C PHE A 21 -16.71 -18.21 -19.02
N LYS A 22 -15.76 -17.48 -19.62
CA LYS A 22 -15.39 -16.12 -19.20
C LYS A 22 -16.60 -15.18 -19.25
N ASP A 23 -17.37 -15.22 -20.34
CA ASP A 23 -18.55 -14.37 -20.50
C ASP A 23 -19.65 -14.69 -19.49
N ARG A 24 -19.87 -15.97 -19.19
CA ARG A 24 -20.86 -16.39 -18.18
C ARG A 24 -20.46 -16.00 -16.77
N ILE A 25 -19.22 -16.28 -16.37
CA ILE A 25 -18.69 -15.88 -15.07
C ILE A 25 -18.76 -14.36 -14.94
N PHE A 26 -18.31 -13.62 -15.96
CA PHE A 26 -18.39 -12.16 -15.97
C PHE A 26 -19.83 -11.68 -15.82
N LYS A 27 -20.80 -12.28 -16.51
CA LYS A 27 -22.22 -11.92 -16.40
C LYS A 27 -22.81 -12.20 -15.02
N ILE A 28 -22.45 -13.34 -14.40
CA ILE A 28 -22.86 -13.70 -13.04
C ILE A 28 -22.32 -12.68 -12.04
N PHE A 29 -21.01 -12.43 -12.04
CA PHE A 29 -20.40 -11.46 -11.13
C PHE A 29 -20.92 -10.05 -11.39
N LYS A 30 -21.04 -9.62 -12.65
CA LYS A 30 -21.61 -8.32 -13.00
C LYS A 30 -23.03 -8.16 -12.48
N GLY A 31 -23.85 -9.21 -12.47
CA GLY A 31 -25.18 -9.20 -11.86
C GLY A 31 -25.13 -9.08 -10.33
N GLN A 32 -24.21 -9.81 -9.68
CA GLN A 32 -24.02 -9.75 -8.23
C GLN A 32 -23.52 -8.39 -7.74
N TYR A 33 -22.62 -7.74 -8.49
CA TYR A 33 -22.09 -6.41 -8.17
C TYR A 33 -22.98 -5.26 -8.65
N LYS A 34 -24.09 -5.54 -9.35
CA LYS A 34 -25.11 -4.58 -9.78
C LYS A 34 -26.25 -4.39 -8.76
N LYS A 35 -26.03 -4.69 -7.47
CA LYS A 35 -27.03 -4.38 -6.44
C LYS A 35 -27.08 -2.85 -6.23
N ASP A 36 -28.14 -2.22 -6.72
CA ASP A 36 -28.38 -0.76 -6.65
C ASP A 36 -28.63 -0.22 -5.23
N HIS A 37 -28.73 -1.06 -4.21
CA HIS A 37 -28.94 -0.60 -2.84
C HIS A 37 -28.07 -1.38 -1.86
N TRP A 38 -26.76 -1.21 -1.96
CA TRP A 38 -25.98 -1.24 -0.74
C TRP A 38 -26.33 0.08 -0.01
N ASN A 39 -27.07 0.02 1.11
CA ASN A 39 -27.14 1.13 2.06
C ASN A 39 -25.74 1.31 2.64
N ARG A 40 -24.87 2.07 1.94
CA ARG A 40 -23.49 2.33 2.38
C ARG A 40 -23.72 3.23 3.55
N LEU A 41 -23.54 2.70 4.76
CA LEU A 41 -23.31 3.52 5.94
C LEU A 41 -22.33 4.57 5.46
N LYS A 42 -22.83 5.80 5.33
CA LYS A 42 -21.99 6.89 4.88
C LYS A 42 -20.97 7.01 5.99
N ILE A 43 -19.68 6.96 5.67
CA ILE A 43 -18.62 7.08 6.68
C ILE A 43 -18.86 8.36 7.51
N ASN A 44 -19.36 9.41 6.86
CA ASN A 44 -19.75 10.68 7.47
C ASN A 44 -20.94 10.61 8.46
N SER A 45 -21.68 9.50 8.50
CA SER A 45 -22.76 9.24 9.47
C SER A 45 -22.29 8.44 10.69
N LEU A 46 -21.00 8.10 10.77
CA LEU A 46 -20.39 7.40 11.89
C LEU A 46 -19.51 8.39 12.67
N ASN A 47 -19.71 8.44 13.99
CA ASN A 47 -18.85 9.24 14.87
C ASN A 47 -17.56 8.46 15.14
N PHE A 48 -16.57 8.64 14.27
CA PHE A 48 -15.21 8.18 14.54
C PHE A 48 -14.55 9.09 15.57
N LYS A 49 -13.65 8.51 16.37
CA LYS A 49 -12.70 9.33 17.13
C LYS A 49 -11.88 10.11 16.12
N GLN A 50 -11.88 11.43 16.28
CA GLN A 50 -11.06 12.34 15.49
C GLN A 50 -9.87 12.75 16.33
N LEU A 51 -8.76 13.03 15.65
CA LEU A 51 -7.60 13.61 16.29
C LEU A 51 -7.93 15.01 16.79
N THR A 52 -7.36 15.39 17.93
CA THR A 52 -7.34 16.79 18.33
C THR A 52 -6.45 17.60 17.36
N GLU A 53 -6.57 18.93 17.39
CA GLU A 53 -5.69 19.77 16.58
C GLU A 53 -4.22 19.56 16.97
N ASP A 54 -3.92 19.43 18.27
CA ASP A 54 -2.56 19.19 18.77
C ASP A 54 -2.01 17.84 18.28
N GLU A 55 -2.82 16.79 18.25
CA GLU A 55 -2.43 15.49 17.71
C GLU A 55 -2.16 15.58 16.21
N ARG A 56 -2.99 16.32 15.46
CA ARG A 56 -2.79 16.53 14.02
C ARG A 56 -1.47 17.26 13.76
N VAL A 57 -1.25 18.38 14.44
CA VAL A 57 -0.01 19.17 14.32
C VAL A 57 1.20 18.32 14.68
N THR A 58 1.10 17.49 15.71
CA THR A 58 2.20 16.61 16.13
C THR A 58 2.51 15.52 15.11
N LEU A 59 1.51 15.00 14.40
CA LEU A 59 1.68 13.97 13.37
C LEU A 59 2.14 14.53 12.03
N GLU A 60 1.83 15.79 11.74
CA GLU A 60 2.21 16.49 10.50
C GLU A 60 3.53 17.27 10.62
N ARG A 61 4.16 17.31 11.81
CA ARG A 61 5.41 18.04 11.99
C ARG A 61 6.57 17.40 11.20
N PRO A 62 7.54 18.20 10.72
CA PRO A 62 8.77 17.67 10.16
C PRO A 62 9.52 16.75 11.13
N PHE A 63 10.21 15.76 10.56
CA PHE A 63 11.08 14.87 11.31
C PHE A 63 12.30 15.62 11.84
N SER A 64 12.65 15.36 13.09
CA SER A 64 13.87 15.90 13.70
C SER A 64 15.12 15.14 13.22
N GLU A 65 16.29 15.76 13.33
CA GLU A 65 17.55 15.11 13.03
C GLU A 65 17.77 13.85 13.89
N GLU A 66 17.44 13.97 15.17
CA GLU A 66 17.59 12.91 16.16
C GLU A 66 16.68 11.72 15.82
N GLU A 67 15.43 11.99 15.46
CA GLU A 67 14.47 10.95 15.04
C GLU A 67 14.97 10.20 13.80
N VAL A 68 15.45 10.94 12.79
CA VAL A 68 15.98 10.33 11.56
C VAL A 68 17.25 9.53 11.86
N TRP A 69 18.16 10.09 12.66
CA TRP A 69 19.42 9.43 12.99
C TRP A 69 19.23 8.18 13.84
N GLU A 70 18.30 8.18 14.78
CA GLU A 70 17.95 7.00 15.58
C GLU A 70 17.53 5.84 14.67
N VAL A 71 16.65 6.10 13.70
CA VAL A 71 16.21 5.09 12.73
C VAL A 71 17.36 4.64 11.83
N VAL A 72 18.13 5.58 11.28
CA VAL A 72 19.26 5.26 10.40
C VAL A 72 20.29 4.41 11.14
N SER A 73 20.65 4.77 12.37
CA SER A 73 21.67 4.08 13.17
C SER A 73 21.25 2.65 13.56
N THR A 74 19.97 2.44 13.87
CA THR A 74 19.42 1.14 14.28
C THR A 74 19.14 0.17 13.12
N CYS A 75 19.02 0.68 11.89
CA CYS A 75 18.80 -0.16 10.71
C CYS A 75 19.99 -1.11 10.44
N ASP A 76 19.73 -2.32 9.94
CA ASP A 76 20.81 -3.23 9.55
C ASP A 76 21.60 -2.69 8.33
N SER A 77 22.92 -2.59 8.49
CA SER A 77 23.85 -2.14 7.45
C SER A 77 24.09 -3.20 6.36
N ASN A 78 23.77 -4.47 6.62
CA ASN A 78 24.00 -5.59 5.70
C ASN A 78 22.84 -5.88 4.76
N LYS A 79 21.88 -4.96 4.61
CA LYS A 79 20.84 -5.07 3.59
C LYS A 79 21.44 -4.97 2.19
N ALA A 80 20.86 -5.72 1.26
CA ALA A 80 21.22 -5.68 -0.16
C ALA A 80 21.11 -4.23 -0.69
N PRO A 81 22.06 -3.80 -1.55
CA PRO A 81 22.04 -2.47 -2.13
C PRO A 81 20.84 -2.28 -3.06
N GLY A 82 20.44 -1.01 -3.25
CA GLY A 82 19.46 -0.64 -4.27
C GLY A 82 20.00 -0.80 -5.70
N PRO A 83 19.20 -0.46 -6.72
CA PRO A 83 19.64 -0.43 -8.11
C PRO A 83 20.84 0.49 -8.38
N ASP A 84 21.06 1.46 -7.48
CA ASP A 84 22.18 2.40 -7.46
C ASP A 84 23.47 1.82 -6.85
N GLY A 85 23.43 0.60 -6.31
CA GLY A 85 24.57 -0.03 -5.65
C GLY A 85 24.84 0.50 -4.24
N MET A 86 24.00 1.39 -3.70
CA MET A 86 24.15 1.94 -2.35
C MET A 86 23.25 1.22 -1.36
N ASN A 87 23.72 1.06 -0.12
CA ASN A 87 22.93 0.56 0.99
C ASN A 87 22.96 1.55 2.16
N LEU A 88 22.25 1.23 3.25
CA LEU A 88 22.18 2.11 4.42
C LEU A 88 23.55 2.36 5.09
N ASN A 89 24.55 1.50 4.86
CA ASN A 89 25.89 1.73 5.35
C ASN A 89 26.52 2.98 4.74
N PHE A 90 26.21 3.31 3.48
CA PHE A 90 26.67 4.56 2.85
C PHE A 90 26.18 5.78 3.64
N ILE A 91 24.89 5.80 3.97
CA ILE A 91 24.26 6.92 4.71
C ILE A 91 24.88 7.04 6.10
N LYS A 92 25.06 5.92 6.82
CA LYS A 92 25.72 5.90 8.12
C LYS A 92 27.16 6.43 8.07
N ALA A 93 27.95 5.94 7.11
CA ALA A 93 29.36 6.29 6.97
C ALA A 93 29.57 7.77 6.61
N HIS A 94 28.65 8.35 5.82
CA HIS A 94 28.77 9.72 5.31
C HIS A 94 27.78 10.69 5.96
N TRP A 95 27.14 10.32 7.08
CA TRP A 95 26.10 11.13 7.73
C TRP A 95 26.53 12.58 7.93
N LYS A 96 27.74 12.82 8.44
CA LYS A 96 28.27 14.18 8.67
C LYS A 96 28.30 15.06 7.42
N VAL A 97 28.34 14.47 6.22
CA VAL A 97 28.37 15.17 4.94
C VAL A 97 26.97 15.30 4.35
N ILE A 98 26.19 14.21 4.30
CA ILE A 98 24.92 14.17 3.56
C ILE A 98 23.68 14.47 4.42
N LYS A 99 23.84 14.59 5.75
CA LYS A 99 22.74 14.71 6.71
C LYS A 99 21.71 15.77 6.34
N ALA A 100 22.17 16.98 6.01
CA ALA A 100 21.26 18.09 5.73
C ALA A 100 20.35 17.78 4.54
N ASP A 101 20.93 17.31 3.44
CA ASP A 101 20.19 16.94 2.23
C ASP A 101 19.27 15.74 2.47
N PHE A 102 19.74 14.75 3.24
CA PHE A 102 18.96 13.57 3.57
C PHE A 102 17.74 13.90 4.43
N ILE A 103 17.89 14.75 5.46
CA ILE A 103 16.76 15.21 6.30
C ILE A 103 15.77 16.02 5.47
N ASN A 104 16.25 16.91 4.60
CA ASN A 104 15.38 17.67 3.70
C ASN A 104 14.60 16.77 2.75
N PHE A 105 15.26 15.74 2.20
CA PHE A 105 14.63 14.75 1.35
C PHE A 105 13.53 13.97 2.09
N ILE A 106 13.78 13.53 3.32
CA ILE A 106 12.80 12.83 4.15
C ILE A 106 11.63 13.75 4.54
N ASN A 107 11.89 15.02 4.86
CA ASN A 107 10.83 15.99 5.14
C ASN A 107 10.00 16.33 3.91
N GLY A 108 10.50 16.11 2.69
CA GLY A 108 9.73 16.23 1.45
C GLY A 108 8.82 15.04 1.13
N PHE A 109 8.86 13.94 1.90
CA PHE A 109 7.93 12.83 1.75
C PHE A 109 6.54 13.12 2.31
N LEU A 110 6.44 13.99 3.32
CA LEU A 110 5.16 14.43 3.86
C LEU A 110 4.71 15.68 3.09
N PRO A 111 3.44 15.71 2.61
CA PRO A 111 2.92 16.80 1.80
C PRO A 111 2.73 18.12 2.56
#